data_AF-A0A3D8R4J5-F1
#
_entry.id   AF-A0A3D8R4J5-F1
#
_cell.length_a   1.000
_cell.length_b   1.000
_cell.length_c   1.000
_cell.angle_alpha   90.00
_cell.angle_beta   90.00
_cell.angle_gamma   90.00
#
_symmetry.space_group_name_H-M   'P 1'
#
loop_
_entity.id
_entity.type
_entity.pdbx_description
1 polymer ?
#
loop_
_entity_poly.entity_id
_entity_poly.type
_entity_poly.pdbx_seq_one_letter_code
_entity_poly.pdbx_strand_id
1 'polypeptide(L)'
;MARKQAPIIGVSICTVLLGGSKAILVVSELPYVCSYDAQTRFDLQVSANLKVKDVYNLLLQNNRHKYEFDSDGVGCRFWTNSQIDLLQTHRILVNPADAAAAKSGILLLWPDRTPLALDQGAYYH
;
A
#
# COMPACT_ATOMS: atom_id res chain seq x y z
N MET A 1 -15.23 14.63 -51.49
CA MET A 1 -14.68 13.50 -50.69
C MET A 1 -14.48 13.98 -49.26
N ALA A 2 -15.36 13.61 -48.33
CA ALA A 2 -15.21 13.94 -46.91
C ALA A 2 -14.76 12.67 -46.18
N ARG A 3 -13.56 12.69 -45.58
CA ARG A 3 -13.12 11.62 -44.69
C ARG A 3 -13.91 11.75 -43.38
N LYS A 4 -14.80 10.79 -43.11
CA LYS A 4 -15.34 10.60 -41.77
C LYS A 4 -14.20 10.16 -40.87
N GLN A 5 -13.78 11.02 -39.95
CA GLN A 5 -12.95 10.62 -38.82
C GLN A 5 -13.81 9.68 -37.95
N ALA A 6 -13.43 8.41 -37.84
CA ALA A 6 -14.06 7.50 -36.90
C ALA A 6 -13.82 8.01 -35.47
N PRO A 7 -14.80 7.94 -34.57
CA PRO A 7 -14.55 8.22 -33.17
C PRO A 7 -13.56 7.17 -32.66
N ILE A 8 -12.39 7.62 -32.23
CA ILE A 8 -11.50 6.80 -31.41
C ILE A 8 -12.28 6.58 -30.11
N ILE A 9 -12.86 5.39 -29.95
CA ILE A 9 -13.32 4.92 -28.65
C ILE A 9 -12.04 4.68 -27.86
N GLY A 10 -11.50 5.74 -27.28
CA GLY A 10 -10.48 5.64 -26.27
C GLY A 10 -11.13 4.96 -25.07
N VAL A 11 -10.75 3.71 -24.81
CA VAL A 11 -11.01 3.10 -23.51
C VAL A 11 -10.27 4.00 -22.51
N SER A 12 -11.00 4.90 -21.85
CA SER A 12 -10.45 5.68 -20.77
C SER A 12 -10.26 4.73 -19.59
N ILE A 13 -9.10 4.10 -19.54
CA ILE A 13 -8.54 3.48 -18.35
C ILE A 13 -8.29 4.63 -17.37
N CYS A 14 -9.35 5.12 -16.72
CA CYS A 14 -9.31 6.27 -15.82
C CYS A 14 -8.51 5.92 -14.56
N THR A 15 -7.20 6.08 -14.66
CA THR A 15 -6.35 6.37 -13.53
C THR A 15 -6.31 7.89 -13.33
N VAL A 16 -6.27 8.30 -12.07
CA VAL A 16 -6.01 9.70 -11.69
C VAL A 16 -4.56 10.05 -12.02
N LEU A 17 -3.65 9.08 -11.90
CA LEU A 17 -2.24 9.22 -12.31
C LEU A 17 -2.06 8.79 -13.76
N LEU A 18 -1.52 9.68 -14.61
CA LEU A 18 -1.25 9.36 -16.01
C LEU A 18 -0.27 8.18 -16.11
N GLY A 19 -0.69 7.10 -16.78
CA GLY A 19 0.12 5.88 -16.88
C GLY A 19 0.26 5.09 -15.58
N GLY A 20 -0.46 5.48 -14.52
CA GLY A 20 -0.48 4.77 -13.25
C GLY A 20 -1.27 3.47 -13.30
N SER A 21 -1.38 2.82 -12.13
CA SER A 21 -2.15 1.58 -11.97
C SER A 21 -2.90 1.55 -10.65
N LYS A 22 -4.09 0.97 -10.64
CA LYS A 22 -4.86 0.75 -9.41
C LYS A 22 -4.17 -0.32 -8.56
N ALA A 23 -4.06 -0.06 -7.28
CA ALA A 23 -3.48 -0.97 -6.31
C ALA A 23 -4.34 -2.23 -6.20
N ILE A 24 -3.69 -3.40 -6.19
CA ILE A 24 -4.34 -4.68 -5.91
C ILE A 24 -3.88 -5.12 -4.52
N LEU A 25 -4.84 -5.26 -3.60
CA LEU A 25 -4.58 -5.84 -2.29
C LEU A 25 -4.81 -7.34 -2.34
N VAL A 26 -3.75 -8.11 -2.11
CA VAL A 26 -3.80 -9.57 -2.00
C VAL A 26 -3.56 -9.97 -0.55
N VAL A 27 -4.44 -10.79 0.01
CA VAL A 27 -4.30 -11.35 1.35
C VAL A 27 -4.30 -12.86 1.24
N SER A 28 -3.19 -13.48 1.61
CA SER A 28 -2.95 -14.92 1.46
C SER A 28 -2.22 -15.48 2.68
N GLU A 29 -2.51 -16.73 3.01
CA GLU A 29 -1.67 -17.51 3.93
C GLU A 29 -0.42 -17.97 3.17
N LEU A 30 0.75 -17.77 3.77
CA LEU A 30 2.04 -18.17 3.20
C LEU A 30 2.68 -19.27 4.05
N PRO A 31 3.43 -20.21 3.44
CA PRO A 31 4.10 -21.29 4.17
C PRO A 31 5.35 -20.82 4.95
N TYR A 32 5.63 -19.52 4.95
CA TYR A 32 6.75 -18.90 5.65
C TYR A 32 6.32 -17.58 6.28
N VAL A 33 6.97 -17.22 7.39
CA VAL A 33 6.72 -15.95 8.10
C VAL A 33 7.56 -14.81 7.52
N CYS A 34 8.72 -15.11 6.95
CA CYS A 34 9.63 -14.13 6.34
C CYS A 34 10.29 -14.74 5.10
N SER A 35 10.41 -13.97 4.02
CA SER A 35 11.13 -14.40 2.81
C SER A 35 12.63 -14.50 3.08
N TYR A 36 13.33 -15.40 2.40
CA TYR A 36 14.80 -15.50 2.42
C TYR A 36 15.48 -14.27 1.81
N ASP A 37 14.80 -13.54 0.92
CA ASP A 37 15.33 -12.33 0.29
C ASP A 37 15.13 -11.06 1.14
N ALA A 38 14.43 -11.17 2.27
CA ALA A 38 14.15 -10.04 3.13
C ALA A 38 15.44 -9.52 3.80
N GLN A 39 15.76 -8.25 3.56
CA GLN A 39 16.93 -7.60 4.17
C GLN A 39 16.67 -7.12 5.60
N THR A 40 15.40 -6.99 5.99
CA THR A 40 14.97 -6.56 7.32
C THR A 40 13.56 -7.07 7.62
N ARG A 41 13.21 -7.15 8.91
CA ARG A 41 11.90 -7.55 9.40
C ARG A 41 11.52 -6.73 10.62
N PHE A 42 10.25 -6.33 10.67
CA PHE A 42 9.65 -5.67 11.82
C PHE A 42 8.40 -6.45 12.22
N ASP A 43 8.38 -6.97 13.45
CA ASP A 43 7.22 -7.66 13.99
C ASP A 43 6.28 -6.65 14.66
N LEU A 44 5.01 -6.69 14.29
CA LEU A 44 3.98 -5.80 14.82
C LEU A 44 3.07 -6.58 15.76
N GLN A 45 3.07 -6.22 17.04
CA GLN A 45 2.13 -6.81 17.99
C GLN A 45 0.70 -6.35 17.69
N VAL A 46 -0.22 -7.32 17.60
CA VAL A 46 -1.63 -7.11 17.28
C VAL A 46 -2.56 -7.43 18.46
N SER A 47 -3.78 -6.90 18.42
CA SER A 47 -4.83 -7.21 19.38
C SER A 47 -5.17 -8.70 19.43
N ALA A 48 -5.46 -9.21 20.62
CA ALA A 48 -5.89 -10.59 20.80
C ALA A 48 -7.13 -10.93 19.95
N ASN A 49 -7.18 -12.15 19.43
CA ASN A 49 -8.28 -12.67 18.59
C ASN A 49 -8.50 -11.92 17.26
N LEU A 50 -7.54 -11.13 16.77
CA LEU A 50 -7.63 -10.46 15.47
C LEU A 50 -7.81 -11.49 14.34
N LYS A 51 -8.80 -11.27 13.48
CA LYS A 51 -9.01 -12.07 12.27
C LYS A 51 -8.61 -11.26 11.04
N VAL A 52 -8.19 -11.98 9.99
CA VAL A 52 -7.90 -11.39 8.68
C VAL A 52 -9.07 -10.55 8.15
N LYS A 53 -10.32 -11.00 8.36
CA LYS A 53 -11.53 -10.29 7.94
C LYS A 53 -11.66 -8.91 8.60
N ASP A 54 -11.17 -8.75 9.84
CA ASP A 54 -11.26 -7.48 10.56
C ASP A 54 -10.35 -6.43 9.92
N VAL A 55 -9.11 -6.83 9.58
CA VAL A 55 -8.16 -5.98 8.84
C VAL A 55 -8.70 -5.63 7.45
N TYR A 56 -9.18 -6.64 6.71
CA TYR A 56 -9.75 -6.43 5.38
C TYR A 56 -10.93 -5.44 5.39
N ASN A 57 -11.88 -5.62 6.31
CA ASN A 57 -13.02 -4.73 6.45
C ASN A 57 -12.60 -3.30 6.81
N LEU A 58 -11.61 -3.14 7.70
CA LEU A 58 -11.10 -1.82 8.07
C LEU A 58 -10.49 -1.09 6.87
N LEU A 59 -9.72 -1.79 6.03
CA LEU A 59 -9.15 -1.23 4.81
C LEU A 59 -10.24 -0.81 3.82
N LEU A 60 -11.29 -1.62 3.64
CA LEU A 60 -12.42 -1.27 2.77
C LEU A 60 -13.18 -0.04 3.28
N GLN A 61 -13.55 -0.03 4.56
CA GLN A 61 -14.31 1.06 5.20
C GLN A 61 -13.57 2.39 5.14
N ASN A 62 -12.24 2.37 5.10
CA ASN A 62 -11.39 3.55 4.99
C ASN A 62 -10.91 3.82 3.54
N ASN A 63 -11.57 3.23 2.54
CA ASN A 63 -11.25 3.39 1.11
C ASN A 63 -9.78 3.10 0.74
N ARG A 64 -9.09 2.27 1.53
CA ARG A 64 -7.65 1.98 1.34
C ARG A 64 -7.35 1.21 0.06
N HIS A 65 -8.35 0.49 -0.44
CA HIS A 65 -8.33 -0.19 -1.73
C HIS A 65 -8.44 0.76 -2.93
N LYS A 66 -8.83 2.03 -2.74
CA LYS A 66 -8.95 3.02 -3.82
C LYS A 66 -7.67 3.81 -4.02
N TYR A 67 -6.54 3.12 -4.06
CA TYR A 67 -5.23 3.74 -4.24
C TYR A 67 -4.65 3.43 -5.62
N GLU A 68 -3.86 4.35 -6.15
CA GLU A 68 -3.13 4.22 -7.39
C GLU A 68 -1.66 4.49 -7.16
N PHE A 69 -0.83 3.63 -7.75
CA PHE A 69 0.60 3.86 -7.93
C PHE A 69 0.83 4.56 -9.26
N ASP A 70 1.92 5.32 -9.37
CA ASP A 70 2.31 5.86 -10.67
C ASP A 70 2.91 4.78 -11.59
N SER A 71 3.38 5.19 -12.76
CA SER A 71 3.94 4.27 -13.76
C SER A 71 5.18 3.51 -13.29
N ASP A 72 5.90 4.04 -12.29
CA ASP A 72 7.10 3.44 -11.73
C ASP A 72 6.81 2.64 -10.45
N GLY A 73 5.52 2.48 -10.08
CA GLY A 73 5.09 1.79 -8.87
C GLY A 73 5.32 2.60 -7.59
N VAL A 74 5.57 3.91 -7.72
CA VAL A 74 5.80 4.83 -6.61
C VAL A 74 4.49 5.03 -5.84
N GLY A 75 4.60 5.21 -4.52
CA GLY A 75 3.47 5.25 -3.59
C GLY A 75 3.32 3.99 -2.74
N CYS A 76 3.99 2.88 -3.08
CA CYS A 76 3.89 1.62 -2.32
C CYS A 76 4.35 1.77 -0.85
N ARG A 77 5.50 2.42 -0.62
CA ARG A 77 6.02 2.69 0.73
C ARG A 77 5.10 3.61 1.52
N PHE A 78 4.59 4.67 0.87
CA PHE A 78 3.64 5.58 1.50
C PHE A 78 2.35 4.86 1.88
N TRP A 79 1.79 4.06 0.96
CA TRP A 79 0.57 3.31 1.20
C TRP A 79 0.74 2.37 2.40
N THR A 80 1.82 1.57 2.43
CA THR A 80 2.13 0.68 3.56
C THR A 80 2.30 1.45 4.86
N ASN A 81 3.08 2.53 4.87
CA ASN A 81 3.27 3.39 6.04
C ASN A 81 1.92 3.94 6.57
N SER A 82 1.03 4.36 5.67
CA SER A 82 -0.29 4.88 6.05
C SER A 82 -1.24 3.79 6.58
N GLN A 83 -1.04 2.52 6.21
CA GLN A 83 -1.81 1.42 6.81
C GLN A 83 -1.36 1.16 8.24
N ILE A 84 -0.07 1.29 8.56
CA ILE A 84 0.43 1.18 9.94
C ILE A 84 -0.28 2.22 10.82
N ASP A 85 -0.37 3.47 10.36
CA ASP A 85 -1.09 4.53 11.08
C ASP A 85 -2.57 4.19 11.30
N LEU A 86 -3.27 3.72 10.25
CA LEU A 86 -4.66 3.31 10.36
C LEU A 86 -4.85 2.18 11.40
N LEU A 87 -4.00 1.15 11.35
CA LEU A 87 -4.08 0.02 12.26
C LEU A 87 -3.78 0.44 13.71
N GLN A 88 -2.88 1.40 13.93
CA GLN A 88 -2.65 2.00 15.26
C GLN A 88 -3.85 2.79 15.75
N THR A 89 -4.41 3.69 14.92
CA THR A 89 -5.59 4.51 15.29
C THR A 89 -6.77 3.64 15.72
N HIS A 90 -6.95 2.49 15.09
CA HIS A 90 -8.02 1.54 15.42
C HIS A 90 -7.64 0.51 16.50
N ARG A 91 -6.49 0.68 17.18
CA ARG A 91 -5.99 -0.21 18.25
C ARG A 91 -5.82 -1.68 17.81
N ILE A 92 -5.66 -1.91 16.50
CA ILE A 92 -5.27 -3.22 15.99
C ILE A 92 -3.80 -3.47 16.31
N LEU A 93 -2.94 -2.47 16.09
CA LEU A 93 -1.56 -2.52 16.59
C LEU A 93 -1.55 -2.04 18.04
N VAL A 94 -1.09 -2.91 18.95
CA VAL A 94 -1.20 -2.66 20.40
C VAL A 94 0.07 -2.09 21.01
N ASN A 95 1.21 -2.20 20.32
CA ASN A 95 2.48 -1.64 20.76
C ASN A 95 2.91 -0.47 19.85
N PRO A 96 2.88 0.78 20.35
CA PRO A 96 3.30 1.95 19.57
C PRO A 96 4.78 1.93 19.16
N ALA A 97 5.64 1.27 19.94
CA ALA A 97 7.07 1.22 19.65
C ALA A 97 7.36 0.38 18.39
N ASP A 98 6.65 -0.74 18.21
CA ASP A 98 6.80 -1.60 17.03
C ASP A 98 6.41 -0.86 15.76
N ALA A 99 5.29 -0.13 15.80
CA ALA A 99 4.84 0.68 14.68
C ALA A 99 5.82 1.82 14.37
N ALA A 100 6.36 2.51 15.39
CA ALA A 100 7.36 3.54 15.19
C ALA A 100 8.65 2.99 14.55
N ALA A 101 9.09 1.80 15.00
CA ALA A 101 10.25 1.11 14.41
C ALA A 101 10.00 0.73 12.95
N ALA A 102 8.85 0.13 12.65
CA ALA A 102 8.49 -0.25 11.28
C ALA A 102 8.39 0.96 10.35
N LYS A 103 7.75 2.05 10.79
CA LYS A 103 7.66 3.30 10.02
C LYS A 103 9.03 3.91 9.77
N SER A 104 9.92 3.89 10.77
CA SER A 104 11.30 4.36 10.61
C SER A 104 12.08 3.48 9.62
N GLY A 105 11.83 2.17 9.65
CA GLY A 105 12.44 1.21 8.72
C GLY A 105 12.00 1.37 7.26
N ILE A 106 10.73 1.76 7.02
CA ILE A 106 10.19 2.01 5.67
C ILE A 106 10.92 3.18 4.97
N LEU A 107 11.45 4.13 5.75
CA LEU A 107 12.19 5.30 5.25
C LEU A 107 13.64 4.98 4.85
N LEU A 108 14.03 3.70 4.82
CA LEU A 108 15.38 3.25 4.56
C LEU A 108 15.44 2.28 3.38
N LEU A 109 16.43 2.45 2.51
CA LEU A 109 16.85 1.46 1.52
C LEU A 109 17.80 0.47 2.19
N TRP A 110 17.43 -0.81 2.22
CA TRP A 110 18.22 -1.87 2.83
C TRP A 110 19.09 -2.58 1.79
N PRO A 111 20.29 -3.07 2.16
CA PRO A 111 20.85 -3.14 3.52
C PRO A 111 21.58 -1.87 3.99
N ASP A 112 21.89 -0.94 3.07
CA ASP A 112 22.78 0.21 3.33
C ASP A 112 22.16 1.28 4.24
N ARG A 113 20.87 1.17 4.54
CA ARG A 113 20.07 2.11 5.33
C ARG A 113 20.13 3.53 4.78
N THR A 114 20.20 3.66 3.46
CA THR A 114 20.15 4.98 2.81
C THR A 114 18.76 5.58 3.03
N PRO A 115 18.66 6.83 3.54
CA PRO A 115 17.38 7.48 3.71
C PRO A 115 16.65 7.62 2.38
N LEU A 116 15.33 7.39 2.40
CA LEU A 116 14.46 7.59 1.26
C LEU A 116 13.15 8.22 1.72
N ALA A 117 12.79 9.34 1.09
CA ALA A 117 11.53 10.01 1.35
C ALA A 117 10.34 9.15 0.88
N LEU A 118 9.18 9.37 1.50
CA LEU A 118 7.94 8.77 1.03
C LEU A 118 7.36 9.58 -0.11
N ASP A 119 7.35 8.99 -1.29
CA ASP A 119 6.59 9.51 -2.41
C ASP A 119 5.16 8.98 -2.36
N GLN A 120 4.19 9.84 -2.67
CA GLN A 120 2.77 9.56 -2.57
C GLN A 120 2.18 9.25 -3.96
N GLY A 121 1.46 8.13 -4.07
CA GLY A 121 0.50 7.88 -5.14
C GLY A 121 -0.80 8.68 -4.96
N ALA A 122 -1.91 8.20 -5.52
CA ALA A 122 -3.20 8.92 -5.48
C ALA A 122 -4.33 8.05 -4.94
N TYR A 123 -5.24 8.64 -4.16
CA TYR A 123 -6.53 8.02 -3.89
C TYR A 123 -7.57 8.50 -4.93
N TYR A 124 -8.48 7.61 -5.34
CA TYR A 124 -9.61 7.94 -6.20
C TYR A 124 -10.95 7.75 -5.48
N HIS A 125 -12.01 8.35 -6.03
CA HIS A 125 -13.34 8.40 -5.44
C HIS A 125 -14.26 7.30 -5.96
#